data_AF-A0A9J7BYC1-F1
#
_entry.id   AF-A0A9J7BYC1-F1
#
_cell.length_a   1.000
_cell.length_b   1.000
_cell.length_c   1.000
_cell.angle_alpha   90.00
_cell.angle_beta   90.00
_cell.angle_gamma   90.00
#
_symmetry.space_group_name_H-M   'P 1'
#
loop_
_entity.id
_entity.type
_entity.pdbx_description
1 polymer ?
#
loop_
_entity_poly.entity_id
_entity_poly.type
_entity_poly.pdbx_seq_one_letter_code
_entity_poly.pdbx_strand_id
1 'polypeptide(L)'
;MNVHRGTNGGEAAVSRTAGAAEGAVAAPQVLSFTPMEIPAGPSQPVQLRIALDRAEIQADASAVRRTAHFTDGSIRTLAIHWDKVNRIVAFRRDVLTAPVASVAISDPHNIVVLDEQMHGWPALVEALPNRIALAPTYPEWLTQANSHDPQSSHWTILFRAQP
;
A
#
# COMPACT_ATOMS: atom_id res chain seq x y z
N MET A 1 8.24 31.67 52.27
CA MET A 1 9.49 32.19 51.66
C MET A 1 9.16 32.60 50.23
N ASN A 2 8.88 33.89 50.02
CA ASN A 2 9.77 34.86 49.34
C ASN A 2 9.99 34.50 47.86
N VAL A 3 9.18 35.02 46.92
CA VAL A 3 9.17 36.39 46.31
C VAL A 3 10.34 36.59 45.33
N HIS A 4 10.03 36.95 44.07
CA HIS A 4 10.63 37.96 43.15
C HIS A 4 10.10 37.66 41.73
N ARG A 5 9.26 38.44 41.03
CA ARG A 5 9.14 39.88 40.69
C ARG A 5 10.18 40.36 39.65
N GLY A 6 9.68 40.98 38.56
CA GLY A 6 10.41 41.89 37.65
C GLY A 6 10.21 41.55 36.17
N THR A 7 9.30 42.13 35.38
CA THR A 7 9.17 43.49 34.78
C THR A 7 10.40 44.02 34.03
N ASN A 8 10.19 44.37 32.76
CA ASN A 8 10.66 45.55 31.97
C ASN A 8 10.78 45.13 30.50
N GLY A 9 10.23 45.82 29.50
CA GLY A 9 10.17 47.27 29.31
C GLY A 9 11.31 47.64 28.35
N GLY A 10 11.01 48.12 27.14
CA GLY A 10 12.03 48.46 26.14
C GLY A 10 11.47 48.99 24.83
N GLU A 11 11.09 50.25 24.87
CA GLU A 11 10.62 51.09 23.77
C GLU A 11 11.78 51.65 22.92
N ALA A 12 11.47 51.97 21.65
CA ALA A 12 12.08 52.98 20.77
C ALA A 12 13.54 52.86 20.31
N ALA A 13 13.73 52.95 18.98
CA ALA A 13 14.62 53.90 18.28
C ALA A 13 14.86 53.42 16.83
N VAL A 14 15.14 54.20 15.78
CA VAL A 14 15.18 55.64 15.48
C VAL A 14 15.34 55.71 13.95
N SER A 15 14.69 56.68 13.34
CA SER A 15 14.81 57.06 11.93
C SER A 15 16.22 57.49 11.51
N ARG A 16 16.66 57.12 10.30
CA ARG A 16 17.69 57.80 9.46
C ARG A 16 17.64 57.19 8.06
N THR A 17 17.91 57.83 6.93
CA THR A 17 17.97 59.22 6.44
C THR A 17 18.03 59.03 4.91
N ALA A 18 17.30 59.85 4.15
CA ALA A 18 17.37 59.86 2.70
C ALA A 18 18.76 60.29 2.18
N GLY A 19 19.23 59.64 1.11
CA GLY A 19 20.43 60.02 0.38
C GLY A 19 20.25 59.69 -1.10
N ALA A 20 19.99 60.73 -1.90
CA ALA A 20 19.83 60.67 -3.34
C ALA A 20 21.16 60.41 -4.05
N ALA A 21 21.12 59.58 -5.09
CA ALA A 21 22.11 59.57 -6.15
C ALA A 21 21.37 59.31 -7.47
N GLU A 22 21.13 60.38 -8.21
CA GLU A 22 20.75 60.36 -9.61
C GLU A 22 21.88 59.72 -10.42
N GLY A 23 21.66 58.48 -10.85
CA GLY A 23 22.40 57.85 -11.93
C GLY A 23 21.44 57.65 -13.09
N ALA A 24 21.63 58.41 -14.17
CA ALA A 24 20.91 58.20 -15.42
C ALA A 24 21.30 56.82 -16.00
N VAL A 25 20.43 55.83 -15.80
CA VAL A 25 20.56 54.51 -16.43
C VAL A 25 19.81 54.56 -17.76
N ALA A 26 20.54 54.33 -18.86
CA ALA A 26 19.96 54.22 -20.18
C ALA A 26 18.81 53.20 -20.19
N ALA A 27 17.67 53.59 -20.77
CA ALA A 27 16.50 52.74 -20.87
C ALA A 27 16.86 51.41 -21.57
N PRO A 28 16.55 50.24 -20.98
CA PRO A 28 16.77 48.97 -21.65
C PRO A 28 15.86 48.89 -22.87
N GLN A 29 16.46 48.66 -24.05
CA GLN A 29 15.69 48.37 -25.25
C GLN A 29 14.94 47.06 -25.04
N VAL A 30 13.62 47.14 -24.90
CA VAL A 30 12.73 45.98 -24.81
C VAL A 30 12.64 45.37 -26.21
N LEU A 31 13.44 44.34 -26.45
CA LEU A 31 13.30 43.48 -27.62
C LEU A 31 11.91 42.83 -27.54
N SER A 32 11.01 43.22 -28.43
CA SER A 32 9.71 42.59 -28.57
C SER A 32 9.91 41.22 -29.19
N PHE A 33 9.85 40.17 -28.38
CA PHE A 33 9.81 38.80 -28.87
C PHE A 33 8.37 38.50 -29.29
N THR A 34 8.17 38.22 -30.58
CA THR A 34 6.93 37.58 -31.02
C THR A 34 6.91 36.18 -30.39
N PRO A 35 5.93 35.84 -29.53
CA PRO A 35 5.84 34.50 -28.98
C PRO A 35 5.62 33.53 -30.14
N MET A 36 6.62 32.68 -30.38
CA MET A 36 6.52 31.59 -31.35
C MET A 36 5.46 30.63 -30.81
N GLU A 37 4.33 30.48 -31.52
CA GLU A 37 3.34 29.44 -31.21
C GLU A 37 4.04 28.09 -31.26
N ILE A 38 4.30 27.50 -30.09
CA ILE A 38 4.77 26.12 -29.99
C ILE A 38 3.58 25.27 -30.46
N PRO A 39 3.69 24.55 -31.59
CA PRO A 39 2.62 23.66 -32.03
C PRO A 39 2.31 22.69 -30.89
N ALA A 40 1.04 22.59 -30.52
CA ALA A 40 0.59 21.73 -29.44
C ALA A 40 1.22 20.34 -29.62
N GLY A 41 2.14 20.00 -28.69
CA GLY A 41 2.87 18.74 -28.72
C GLY A 41 1.89 17.56 -28.69
N PRO A 42 2.34 16.35 -29.09
CA PRO A 42 1.49 15.17 -29.12
C PRO A 42 0.79 15.02 -27.76
N SER A 43 -0.51 14.82 -27.83
CA SER A 43 -1.42 14.59 -26.71
C SER A 43 -0.75 13.69 -25.69
N GLN A 44 -0.64 14.12 -24.43
CA GLN A 44 -0.01 13.29 -23.41
C GLN A 44 -0.66 11.90 -23.41
N PRO A 45 0.14 10.82 -23.26
CA PRO A 45 -0.39 9.48 -23.22
C PRO A 45 -1.44 9.39 -22.11
N VAL A 46 -2.67 9.04 -22.49
CA VAL A 46 -3.75 8.81 -21.53
C VAL A 46 -3.33 7.63 -20.66
N GLN A 47 -2.97 7.91 -19.41
CA GLN A 47 -2.59 6.88 -18.46
C GLN A 47 -3.85 6.13 -18.03
N LEU A 48 -4.13 5.00 -18.68
CA LEU A 48 -5.17 4.07 -18.28
C LEU A 48 -4.83 3.52 -16.89
N ARG A 49 -5.61 3.92 -15.88
CA ARG A 49 -5.52 3.39 -14.52
C ARG A 49 -6.23 2.04 -14.48
N ILE A 50 -5.50 0.97 -14.81
CA ILE A 50 -5.96 -0.39 -14.62
C ILE A 50 -5.80 -0.74 -13.14
N ALA A 51 -6.90 -0.96 -12.45
CA ALA A 51 -6.93 -1.33 -11.04
C ALA A 51 -7.61 -2.70 -10.87
N LEU A 52 -7.32 -3.38 -9.76
CA LEU A 52 -8.06 -4.57 -9.37
C LEU A 52 -9.47 -4.14 -8.94
N ASP A 53 -10.48 -4.67 -9.62
CA ASP A 53 -11.89 -4.46 -9.28
C ASP A 53 -12.32 -5.43 -8.18
N ARG A 54 -12.13 -6.73 -8.42
CA ARG A 54 -12.42 -7.80 -7.45
C ARG A 54 -11.56 -9.03 -7.67
N ALA A 55 -11.48 -9.88 -6.65
CA ALA A 55 -10.82 -11.18 -6.73
C ALA A 55 -11.68 -12.28 -6.11
N GLU A 56 -11.62 -13.46 -6.72
CA GLU A 56 -12.35 -14.66 -6.30
C GLU A 56 -11.36 -15.80 -6.06
N ILE A 57 -11.70 -16.64 -5.08
CA ILE A 57 -10.95 -17.81 -4.67
C ILE A 57 -11.79 -19.04 -5.00
N GLN A 58 -11.16 -20.01 -5.64
CA GLN A 58 -11.71 -21.35 -5.81
C GLN A 58 -10.68 -22.35 -5.28
N ALA A 59 -11.06 -23.13 -4.28
CA ALA A 59 -10.22 -24.17 -3.72
C ALA A 59 -10.93 -25.51 -3.90
N ASP A 60 -10.30 -26.42 -4.66
CA ASP A 60 -10.80 -27.76 -4.91
C ASP A 60 -9.79 -28.82 -4.43
N ALA A 61 -10.02 -30.09 -4.80
CA ALA A 61 -9.14 -31.18 -4.38
C ALA A 61 -7.75 -31.17 -5.01
N SER A 62 -7.59 -30.50 -6.15
CA SER A 62 -6.38 -30.48 -6.96
C SER A 62 -5.55 -29.20 -6.80
N ALA A 63 -6.21 -28.06 -6.61
CA ALA A 63 -5.53 -26.75 -6.61
C ALA A 63 -6.31 -25.68 -5.84
N VAL A 64 -5.61 -24.59 -5.56
CA VAL A 64 -6.18 -23.29 -5.23
C VAL A 64 -6.03 -22.36 -6.43
N ARG A 65 -7.10 -21.68 -6.81
CA ARG A 65 -7.15 -20.73 -7.92
C ARG A 65 -7.59 -19.37 -7.40
N ARG A 66 -6.93 -18.33 -7.90
CA ARG A 66 -7.32 -16.94 -7.72
C ARG A 66 -7.62 -16.34 -9.08
N THR A 67 -8.82 -15.81 -9.25
CA THR A 67 -9.23 -15.07 -10.43
C THR A 67 -9.39 -13.60 -10.07
N ALA A 68 -8.61 -12.74 -10.73
CA ALA A 68 -8.62 -11.30 -10.57
C ALA A 68 -9.34 -10.65 -11.75
N HIS A 69 -10.31 -9.79 -11.45
CA HIS A 69 -11.03 -8.96 -12.40
C HIS A 69 -10.51 -7.53 -12.28
N PHE A 70 -10.22 -6.88 -13.41
CA PHE A 70 -9.68 -5.53 -13.46
C PHE A 70 -10.67 -4.54 -14.05
N THR A 71 -10.47 -3.26 -13.77
CA THR A 71 -11.34 -2.16 -14.23
C THR A 71 -11.37 -1.97 -15.74
N ASP A 72 -10.39 -2.50 -16.46
CA ASP A 72 -10.35 -2.53 -17.93
C ASP A 72 -11.13 -3.72 -18.53
N GLY A 73 -11.78 -4.52 -17.70
CA GLY A 73 -12.50 -5.73 -18.09
C GLY A 73 -11.60 -6.94 -18.30
N SER A 74 -10.27 -6.81 -18.14
CA SER A 74 -9.38 -7.95 -18.23
C SER A 74 -9.53 -8.89 -17.03
N ILE A 75 -9.31 -10.18 -17.27
CA ILE A 75 -9.39 -11.23 -16.27
C ILE A 75 -8.06 -12.00 -16.25
N ARG A 76 -7.49 -12.20 -15.06
CA ARG A 76 -6.28 -12.99 -14.86
C ARG A 76 -6.57 -14.10 -13.86
N THR A 77 -6.16 -15.31 -14.19
CA THR A 77 -6.30 -16.46 -13.28
C THR A 77 -4.92 -17.03 -12.99
N LEU A 78 -4.65 -17.28 -11.72
CA LEU A 78 -3.45 -17.96 -11.23
C LEU A 78 -3.88 -19.18 -10.42
N ALA A 79 -3.24 -20.32 -10.66
CA ALA A 79 -3.53 -21.57 -10.00
C ALA A 79 -2.25 -22.14 -9.36
N ILE A 80 -2.35 -22.59 -8.12
CA ILE A 80 -1.31 -23.35 -7.43
C ILE A 80 -1.87 -24.73 -7.13
N HIS A 81 -1.22 -25.77 -7.64
CA HIS A 81 -1.56 -27.15 -7.32
C HIS A 81 -1.11 -27.51 -5.91
N TRP A 82 -1.94 -28.24 -5.16
CA TRP A 82 -1.65 -28.57 -3.76
C TRP A 82 -0.36 -29.38 -3.60
N ASP A 83 -0.05 -30.26 -4.55
CA ASP A 83 1.19 -31.07 -4.55
C ASP A 83 2.46 -30.25 -4.83
N LYS A 84 2.31 -29.01 -5.31
CA LYS A 84 3.42 -28.08 -5.55
C LYS A 84 3.56 -27.02 -4.46
N VAL A 85 2.62 -26.96 -3.52
CA VAL A 85 2.71 -26.00 -2.40
C VAL A 85 3.94 -26.31 -1.57
N ASN A 86 4.83 -25.33 -1.43
CA ASN A 86 6.03 -25.43 -0.59
C ASN A 86 5.87 -24.68 0.73
N ARG A 87 4.96 -23.71 0.81
CA ARG A 87 4.74 -22.92 2.03
C ARG A 87 3.33 -22.32 2.07
N ILE A 88 2.75 -22.31 3.26
CA ILE A 88 1.55 -21.54 3.59
C ILE A 88 1.82 -20.69 4.82
N VAL A 89 1.57 -19.39 4.72
CA VAL A 89 1.73 -18.43 5.81
C VAL A 89 0.42 -17.71 6.03
N ALA A 90 -0.07 -17.70 7.27
CA ALA A 90 -1.19 -16.86 7.67
C ALA A 90 -0.67 -15.62 8.39
N PHE A 91 -1.26 -14.47 8.09
CA PHE A 91 -0.83 -13.18 8.63
C PHE A 91 -1.97 -12.17 8.61
N ARG A 92 -1.84 -11.10 9.39
CA ARG A 92 -2.74 -9.94 9.30
C ARG A 92 -2.03 -8.81 8.56
N ARG A 93 -2.70 -8.21 7.59
CA ARG A 93 -2.24 -6.97 6.96
C ARG A 93 -2.94 -5.81 7.62
N ASP A 94 -2.17 -4.82 8.04
CA ASP A 94 -2.73 -3.52 8.37
C ASP A 94 -3.05 -2.79 7.06
N VAL A 95 -4.34 -2.72 6.74
CA VAL A 95 -4.82 -1.77 5.73
C VAL A 95 -5.46 -0.61 6.48
N LEU A 96 -5.26 0.60 5.97
CA LEU A 96 -5.58 1.90 6.61
C LEU A 96 -6.95 1.98 7.32
N THR A 97 -7.89 1.13 6.97
CA THR A 97 -9.26 1.08 7.50
C THR A 97 -9.49 0.00 8.56
N ALA A 98 -8.92 -1.19 8.40
CA ALA A 98 -9.10 -2.31 9.31
C ALA A 98 -8.06 -3.40 9.05
N PRO A 99 -7.57 -4.11 10.07
CA PRO A 99 -6.69 -5.25 9.86
C PRO A 99 -7.41 -6.38 9.10
N VAL A 100 -6.79 -6.89 8.04
CA VAL A 100 -7.35 -7.92 7.16
C VAL A 100 -6.58 -9.22 7.33
N ALA A 101 -7.27 -10.31 7.67
CA ALA A 101 -6.70 -11.65 7.70
C ALA A 101 -6.32 -12.10 6.28
N SER A 102 -5.13 -12.66 6.13
CA SER A 102 -4.57 -13.05 4.84
C SER A 102 -3.79 -14.35 4.93
N VAL A 103 -3.78 -15.10 3.84
CA VAL A 103 -2.99 -16.32 3.65
C VAL A 103 -2.15 -16.16 2.39
N ALA A 104 -0.84 -16.36 2.51
CA ALA A 104 0.07 -16.49 1.38
C ALA A 104 0.36 -17.97 1.13
N ILE A 105 0.06 -18.44 -0.08
CA ILE A 105 0.36 -19.79 -0.55
C ILE A 105 1.42 -19.66 -1.63
N SER A 106 2.52 -20.42 -1.51
CA SER A 106 3.59 -20.40 -2.49
C SER A 106 3.91 -21.79 -3.04
N ASP A 107 4.32 -21.79 -4.30
CA ASP A 107 4.96 -22.91 -5.00
C ASP A 107 6.39 -22.46 -5.43
N PRO A 108 7.16 -23.26 -6.19
CA PRO A 108 8.50 -22.86 -6.64
C PRO A 108 8.56 -21.62 -7.55
N HIS A 109 7.43 -21.20 -8.14
CA HIS A 109 7.36 -20.19 -9.18
C HIS A 109 6.48 -18.99 -8.81
N ASN A 110 5.54 -19.17 -7.89
CA ASN A 110 4.45 -18.26 -7.62
C ASN A 110 4.23 -18.07 -6.12
N ILE A 111 3.74 -16.87 -5.77
CA ILE A 111 3.18 -16.57 -4.47
C ILE A 111 1.81 -15.95 -4.70
N VAL A 112 0.78 -16.54 -4.10
CA VAL A 112 -0.59 -16.02 -4.14
C VAL A 112 -0.97 -15.56 -2.75
N VAL A 113 -1.30 -14.28 -2.62
CA VAL A 113 -1.89 -13.72 -1.40
C VAL A 113 -3.40 -13.69 -1.55
N LEU A 114 -4.07 -14.31 -0.59
CA LEU A 114 -5.51 -14.45 -0.47
C LEU A 114 -5.95 -13.76 0.81
N ASP A 115 -7.10 -13.11 0.81
CA ASP A 115 -7.59 -12.40 1.99
C ASP A 115 -9.08 -12.60 2.23
N GLU A 116 -9.49 -12.28 3.46
CA GLU A 116 -10.85 -12.54 3.94
C GLU A 116 -11.95 -11.75 3.23
N GLN A 117 -11.59 -10.73 2.45
CA GLN A 117 -12.54 -9.94 1.67
C GLN A 117 -12.83 -10.57 0.31
N MET A 118 -12.00 -11.53 -0.14
CA MET A 118 -12.21 -12.21 -1.42
C MET A 118 -13.36 -13.20 -1.34
N HIS A 119 -14.17 -13.25 -2.41
CA HIS A 119 -15.20 -14.26 -2.54
C HIS A 119 -14.58 -15.66 -2.54
N GLY A 120 -15.18 -16.62 -1.82
CA GLY A 120 -14.66 -17.99 -1.68
C GLY A 120 -13.67 -18.19 -0.52
N TRP A 121 -13.37 -17.15 0.26
CA TRP A 121 -12.50 -17.27 1.44
C TRP A 121 -12.97 -18.31 2.48
N PRO A 122 -14.24 -18.37 2.90
CA PRO A 122 -14.67 -19.36 3.90
C PRO A 122 -14.40 -20.80 3.46
N ALA A 123 -14.65 -21.11 2.18
CA ALA A 123 -14.41 -22.43 1.61
C ALA A 123 -12.91 -22.79 1.59
N LEU A 124 -12.03 -21.81 1.32
CA LEU A 124 -10.58 -22.01 1.43
C LEU A 124 -10.18 -22.37 2.87
N VAL A 125 -10.65 -21.58 3.84
CA VAL A 125 -10.31 -21.77 5.26
C VAL A 125 -10.74 -23.16 5.75
N GLU A 126 -11.92 -23.62 5.35
CA GLU A 126 -12.42 -24.96 5.67
C GLU A 126 -11.62 -26.07 4.97
N ALA A 127 -11.17 -25.83 3.74
CA ALA A 127 -10.38 -26.80 2.98
C ALA A 127 -8.94 -26.93 3.51
N LEU A 128 -8.33 -25.85 4.02
CA LEU A 128 -6.91 -25.79 4.38
C LEU A 128 -6.47 -26.94 5.31
N PRO A 129 -7.11 -27.22 6.46
CA PRO A 129 -6.71 -28.29 7.37
C PRO A 129 -6.66 -29.68 6.71
N ASN A 130 -7.51 -29.93 5.70
CA ASN A 130 -7.52 -31.20 4.97
C ASN A 130 -6.41 -31.28 3.90
N ARG A 131 -5.82 -30.16 3.53
CA ARG A 131 -4.79 -30.05 2.48
C ARG A 131 -3.38 -29.92 3.04
N ILE A 132 -3.24 -29.46 4.28
CA ILE A 132 -1.97 -29.35 4.98
C ILE A 132 -1.97 -30.23 6.23
N ALA A 133 -0.98 -31.10 6.35
CA ALA A 133 -0.80 -31.92 7.54
C ALA A 133 -0.06 -31.13 8.64
N LEU A 134 -0.62 -30.02 9.16
CA LEU A 134 0.10 -29.20 10.15
C LEU A 134 -0.76 -28.52 11.23
N ALA A 135 -0.10 -28.30 12.37
CA ALA A 135 -0.55 -27.55 13.53
C ALA A 135 0.21 -26.20 13.63
N PRO A 136 -0.44 -25.10 14.06
CA PRO A 136 -1.86 -24.98 14.39
C PRO A 136 -2.76 -24.97 13.15
N THR A 137 -4.01 -25.40 13.30
CA THR A 137 -5.04 -25.23 12.26
C THR A 137 -5.33 -23.75 12.04
N TYR A 138 -5.88 -23.38 10.88
CA TYR A 138 -6.21 -21.97 10.61
C TYR A 138 -7.14 -21.34 11.66
N PRO A 139 -8.22 -21.99 12.14
CA PRO A 139 -9.07 -21.42 13.21
C PRO A 139 -8.34 -21.19 14.53
N GLU A 140 -7.45 -22.11 14.93
CA GLU A 140 -6.60 -21.96 16.11
C GLU A 140 -5.64 -20.78 15.94
N TRP A 141 -5.01 -20.68 14.78
CA TRP A 141 -4.18 -19.53 14.42
C TRP A 141 -4.97 -18.21 14.51
N LEU A 142 -6.16 -18.15 13.93
CA LEU A 142 -6.97 -16.93 13.91
C LEU A 142 -7.33 -16.49 15.34
N THR A 143 -7.66 -17.44 16.20
CA THR A 143 -7.91 -17.19 17.63
C THR A 143 -6.67 -16.63 18.31
N GLN A 144 -5.50 -17.23 18.09
CA GLN A 144 -4.23 -16.76 18.62
C GLN A 144 -3.89 -15.36 18.08
N ALA A 145 -4.01 -15.13 16.78
CA ALA A 145 -3.70 -13.86 16.13
C ALA A 145 -4.60 -12.70 16.61
N ASN A 146 -5.85 -12.99 16.99
CA ASN A 146 -6.77 -12.02 17.56
C ASN A 146 -6.53 -11.75 19.05
N SER A 147 -5.80 -12.62 19.76
CA SER A 147 -5.44 -12.43 21.16
C SER A 147 -4.21 -11.52 21.36
N HIS A 148 -3.43 -11.30 20.28
CA HIS A 148 -2.30 -10.40 20.28
C HIS A 148 -2.73 -8.94 20.00
N ASP A 149 -1.84 -7.99 20.33
CA ASP A 149 -2.05 -6.57 20.08
C ASP A 149 -2.48 -6.34 18.61
N PRO A 150 -3.61 -5.67 18.35
CA PRO A 150 -4.06 -5.36 16.98
C PRO A 150 -3.03 -4.63 16.13
N GLN A 151 -2.05 -3.96 16.75
CA GLN A 151 -1.01 -3.19 16.06
C GLN A 151 0.23 -4.01 15.69
N SER A 152 0.39 -5.23 16.21
CA SER A 152 1.53 -6.07 15.88
C SER A 152 1.26 -6.95 14.64
N SER A 153 2.03 -6.72 13.58
CA SER A 153 2.01 -7.55 12.38
C SER A 153 2.57 -8.95 12.68
N HIS A 154 1.67 -9.87 13.03
CA HIS A 154 2.01 -11.27 13.26
C HIS A 154 1.80 -12.10 12.00
N TRP A 155 2.80 -12.93 11.69
CA TRP A 155 2.71 -13.97 10.68
C TRP A 155 3.06 -15.32 11.30
N THR A 156 2.43 -16.38 10.81
CA THR A 156 2.62 -17.76 11.29
C THR A 156 2.72 -18.68 10.09
N ILE A 157 3.73 -19.55 10.10
CA ILE A 157 3.85 -20.60 9.10
C ILE A 157 2.83 -21.68 9.44
N LEU A 158 1.82 -21.84 8.59
CA LEU A 158 0.88 -22.96 8.67
C LEU A 158 1.42 -24.18 7.95
N PHE A 159 2.18 -23.96 6.87
CA PHE A 159 2.85 -25.06 6.17
C PHE A 159 4.21 -24.74 5.58
N ARG A 160 5.09 -25.74 5.60
CA ARG A 160 6.38 -25.73 4.94
C ARG A 160 6.76 -27.16 4.53
N ALA A 161 6.95 -27.37 3.23
CA ALA A 161 7.53 -28.61 2.73
C ALA A 161 8.97 -28.75 3.25
N GLN A 162 9.36 -29.93 3.73
CA GLN A 162 10.75 -30.22 4.03
C GLN A 162 11.54 -30.30 2.71
N PRO A 163 12.76 -29.75 2.67
CA PRO A 163 13.61 -29.74 1.47
C PRO A 163 14.03 -31.13 1.02
#